data_AF-A0A353LPK7-F1
#
_entry.id   AF-A0A353LPK7-F1
#
_cell.length_a   1.000
_cell.length_b   1.000
_cell.length_c   1.000
_cell.angle_alpha   90.00
_cell.angle_beta   90.00
_cell.angle_gamma   90.00
#
_symmetry.space_group_name_H-M   'P 1'
#
loop_
_entity.id
_entity.type
_entity.pdbx_description
1 polymer ?
#
loop_
_entity_poly.entity_id
_entity_poly.type
_entity_poly.pdbx_seq_one_letter_code
_entity_poly.pdbx_strand_id
1 'polypeptide(L)' 'DQEDSEGAEYLHRGIAARAFERRFQLADHVKITGAELKNGLLHVDLAQEVPEAMKPRQIEIRSDIGDQNMIEGHA' A
#
# COMPACT_ATOMS: atom_id res chain seq x y z
N ASP A 1 -6.87 -20.59 -29.09
CA ASP A 1 -7.11 -21.57 -30.16
C ASP A 1 -7.37 -22.95 -29.59
N GLN A 2 -8.34 -23.64 -30.18
CA GLN A 2 -8.86 -24.95 -29.80
C GLN A 2 -7.93 -26.08 -30.26
N GLU A 3 -7.78 -27.11 -29.43
CA GLU A 3 -7.66 -28.50 -29.88
C GLU A 3 -8.61 -29.31 -28.98
N ASP A 4 -9.87 -29.41 -29.40
CA ASP A 4 -10.83 -30.35 -28.83
C ASP A 4 -10.41 -31.75 -29.30
N SER A 5 -9.75 -32.48 -28.40
CA SER A 5 -9.47 -33.91 -28.57
C SER A 5 -10.80 -34.67 -28.67
N GLU A 6 -11.17 -35.02 -29.90
CA GLU A 6 -12.26 -35.92 -30.25
C GLU A 6 -12.13 -37.23 -29.48
N GLY A 7 -12.96 -37.43 -28.44
CA GLY A 7 -13.08 -38.74 -27.78
C GLY A 7 -13.41 -38.75 -26.29
N ALA A 8 -13.41 -37.60 -25.59
CA ALA A 8 -13.74 -37.56 -24.16
C ALA A 8 -15.16 -37.01 -23.93
N GLU A 9 -16.11 -37.90 -23.64
CA GLU A 9 -17.46 -37.53 -23.19
C GLU A 9 -17.41 -37.11 -21.71
N TYR A 10 -17.24 -35.81 -21.46
CA TYR A 10 -17.28 -35.26 -20.11
C TYR A 10 -18.72 -35.05 -19.65
N LEU A 11 -19.17 -35.81 -18.63
CA LEU A 11 -20.51 -35.66 -18.02
C LEU A 11 -20.77 -34.24 -17.47
N HIS A 12 -19.74 -33.58 -16.95
CA HIS A 12 -19.82 -32.18 -16.50
C HIS A 12 -18.44 -31.51 -16.41
N ARG A 13 -18.23 -30.41 -17.14
CA ARG A 13 -17.03 -29.57 -17.06
C ARG A 13 -17.24 -28.48 -16.00
N GLY A 14 -16.95 -28.82 -14.73
CA GLY A 14 -17.34 -28.02 -13.57
C GLY A 14 -16.81 -26.58 -13.51
N ILE A 15 -15.64 -26.28 -14.08
CA ILE A 15 -15.11 -24.90 -14.13
C ILE A 15 -14.32 -24.71 -15.42
N ALA A 16 -14.71 -23.71 -16.23
CA ALA A 16 -13.97 -23.30 -17.41
C ALA A 16 -12.73 -22.50 -17.00
N ALA A 17 -11.54 -22.94 -17.43
CA ALA A 17 -10.31 -22.15 -17.32
C ALA A 17 -10.39 -21.00 -18.34
N ARG A 18 -10.84 -19.82 -17.88
CA ARG A 18 -10.92 -18.60 -18.69
C ARG A 18 -9.75 -17.69 -18.34
N ALA A 19 -9.21 -17.01 -19.33
CA ALA A 19 -8.26 -15.92 -19.09
C ALA A 19 -8.94 -14.83 -18.24
N PHE A 20 -8.20 -14.25 -17.29
CA PHE A 20 -8.69 -13.16 -16.46
C PHE A 20 -7.59 -12.11 -16.26
N GLU A 21 -8.02 -10.86 -16.07
CA GLU A 21 -7.18 -9.74 -15.66
C GLU A 21 -7.86 -9.06 -14.48
N ARG A 22 -7.10 -8.69 -13.44
CA ARG A 22 -7.57 -7.85 -12.34
C ARG A 22 -6.56 -6.73 -12.12
N ARG A 23 -7.07 -5.50 -12.07
CA ARG A 23 -6.30 -4.29 -11.77
C ARG A 23 -6.71 -3.76 -10.42
N PHE A 24 -5.74 -3.45 -9.57
CA PHE A 24 -5.95 -2.91 -8.23
C PHE A 24 -5.28 -1.54 -8.14
N GLN A 25 -5.95 -0.60 -7.46
CA GLN A 25 -5.35 0.67 -7.10
C GLN A 25 -4.70 0.52 -5.73
N LEU A 26 -3.43 0.90 -5.64
CA LEU A 26 -2.71 0.93 -4.37
C LEU A 26 -2.89 2.30 -3.72
N ALA A 27 -3.01 2.33 -2.40
CA ALA A 27 -3.01 3.57 -1.64
C ALA A 27 -1.62 4.22 -1.67
N ASP A 28 -1.57 5.51 -1.33
CA ASP A 28 -0.32 6.23 -1.20
C ASP A 28 0.61 5.51 -0.21
N HIS A 29 1.87 5.40 -0.61
CA HIS A 29 2.91 4.73 0.17
C HIS A 29 2.76 3.20 0.38
N VAL A 30 1.90 2.53 -0.37
CA VAL A 30 1.87 1.07 -0.41
C VAL A 30 2.82 0.55 -1.50
N LYS A 31 3.68 -0.41 -1.15
CA LYS A 31 4.54 -1.13 -2.09
C LYS A 31 4.28 -2.63 -2.05
N ILE A 32 4.47 -3.27 -3.21
CA ILE A 32 4.42 -4.72 -3.34
C ILE A 32 5.75 -5.30 -2.86
N THR A 33 5.70 -6.24 -1.93
CA THR A 33 6.89 -6.90 -1.37
C THR A 33 7.08 -8.32 -1.87
N GLY A 34 6.01 -8.95 -2.36
CA GLY A 34 6.06 -10.34 -2.80
C GLY A 34 4.79 -10.79 -3.51
N ALA A 35 4.89 -11.94 -4.18
CA ALA A 35 3.74 -12.65 -4.73
C ALA A 35 4.03 -14.16 -4.71
N GLU A 36 3.07 -14.96 -4.26
CA GLU A 36 3.18 -16.42 -4.16
C GLU A 36 1.89 -17.08 -4.66
N LEU A 37 2.01 -18.13 -5.47
CA LEU A 37 0.89 -18.97 -5.88
C LEU A 37 0.94 -20.29 -5.11
N LYS A 38 0.00 -20.52 -4.19
CA LYS A 38 -0.06 -21.73 -3.36
C LYS A 38 -1.47 -22.29 -3.33
N ASN A 39 -1.61 -23.60 -3.52
CA ASN A 39 -2.89 -24.31 -3.53
C ASN A 39 -3.94 -23.69 -4.48
N GLY A 40 -3.49 -23.13 -5.62
CA GLY A 40 -4.36 -22.49 -6.60
C GLY A 40 -4.81 -21.06 -6.23
N LEU A 41 -4.25 -20.47 -5.18
CA LEU A 41 -4.55 -19.10 -4.76
C LEU A 41 -3.30 -18.21 -4.89
N LEU A 42 -3.44 -17.10 -5.60
CA LEU A 42 -2.40 -16.09 -5.73
C LEU A 42 -2.48 -15.13 -4.53
N HIS A 43 -1.44 -15.16 -3.69
CA HIS A 43 -1.18 -14.20 -2.64
C HIS A 43 -0.26 -13.11 -3.18
N VAL A 44 -0.59 -11.85 -2.87
CA VAL A 44 0.23 -10.67 -3.19
C VAL A 44 0.47 -9.95 -1.88
N ASP A 45 1.73 -9.76 -1.50
CA ASP A 45 2.11 -9.12 -0.25
C ASP A 45 2.31 -7.62 -0.48
N LEU A 46 1.70 -6.82 0.40
CA LEU A 46 1.77 -5.37 0.37
C LEU A 46 2.29 -4.84 1.70
N ALA A 47 3.22 -3.88 1.65
CA ALA A 47 3.72 -3.17 2.81
C ALA A 47 3.49 -1.67 2.69
N GLN A 48 3.15 -1.02 3.79
CA GLN A 48 3.07 0.42 3.88
C GLN A 48 4.46 0.98 4.26
N GLU A 49 5.04 1.81 3.39
CA GLU A 49 6.25 2.56 3.71
C GLU A 49 5.88 3.89 4.36
N VAL A 50 6.13 4.08 5.66
CA VAL A 50 5.95 5.40 6.27
C VAL A 50 7.16 6.27 5.92
N PRO A 51 6.98 7.39 5.19
CA PRO A 51 8.11 8.27 4.88
C PRO A 51 8.74 8.81 6.17
N GLU A 52 10.07 8.86 6.24
CA GLU A 52 10.77 9.43 7.40
C GLU A 52 10.39 10.89 7.67
N ALA A 53 9.94 11.62 6.65
CA ALA A 53 9.43 12.99 6.76
C ALA A 53 8.12 13.10 7.56
N MET A 54 7.37 12.00 7.73
CA MET A 54 6.19 11.95 8.59
C MET A 54 6.54 11.61 10.04
N LYS A 55 7.82 11.34 10.36
CA LYS A 55 8.25 11.25 11.76
C LYS A 55 8.02 12.62 12.41
N PRO A 56 7.33 12.70 13.56
CA PRO A 56 7.17 13.94 14.29
C PRO A 56 8.56 14.50 14.62
N ARG A 57 8.84 15.71 14.14
CA ARG A 57 10.09 16.41 14.39
C ARG A 57 9.91 17.31 15.61
N GLN A 58 10.75 17.13 16.61
CA GLN A 58 10.82 18.01 17.77
C GLN A 58 11.45 19.34 17.32
N ILE A 59 10.70 20.43 17.47
CA ILE A 59 11.19 21.78 17.20
C ILE A 59 11.53 22.41 18.55
N GLU A 60 12.80 22.76 18.76
CA GLU A 60 13.21 23.52 19.93
C GLU A 60 12.69 24.95 19.82
N ILE A 61 11.88 25.39 20.80
CA ILE A 61 11.49 26.80 20.93
C ILE A 61 12.67 27.54 21.55
N ARG A 62 13.44 28.26 20.73
CA ARG A 62 14.43 29.22 21.23
C ARG A 62 13.71 30.48 21.68
N SER A 63 13.66 30.71 22.99
CA SER A 63 13.27 32.00 23.54
C SER A 63 14.39 32.99 23.27
N ASP A 64 14.30 33.73 22.17
CA ASP A 64 15.02 35.00 22.03
C ASP A 64 14.27 36.04 22.86
N ILE A 65 14.33 35.90 24.18
CA ILE A 65 14.09 37.03 25.08
C ILE A 65 15.39 37.84 25.02
N GLY A 66 15.62 38.43 23.85
CA GLY A 66 16.40 39.64 23.75
C GLY A 66 15.75 40.64 24.68
N ASP A 67 16.60 41.26 25.49
CA ASP A 67 16.34 42.30 26.48
C ASP A 67 15.54 43.47 25.87
N GLN A 68 14.25 43.26 25.61
CA GLN A 68 13.31 44.28 25.19
C GLN A 68 12.70 44.83 26.45
N ASN A 69 13.34 45.89 26.96
CA ASN A 69 12.80 46.90 27.87
C ASN A 69 11.37 46.59 28.32
N MET A 70 11.27 45.92 29.48
CA MET A 70 10.04 45.93 30.25
C MET A 70 9.65 47.40 30.45
N ILE A 71 8.57 47.82 29.80
CA ILE A 71 7.97 49.12 30.06
C ILE A 71 7.20 48.94 31.37
N GLU A 72 7.88 49.20 32.49
CA GLU A 72 7.24 49.29 33.80
C GLU A 72 6.14 50.36 33.71
N GLY A 73 4.90 49.93 33.95
CA GLY A 73 3.75 50.82 34.00
C GLY A 73 3.92 51.81 35.15
N HIS A 74 4.09 53.09 34.81
CA HIS A 74 3.82 54.18 35.75
C HIS A 74 2.32 54.18 36.08
N ALA A 75 2.02 54.00 37.37
CA ALA A 75 0.74 54.29 38.00
C ALA A 75 0.96 55.30 39.12
#